data_AF-A0A7C3CN78-F1
#
_entry.id   AF-A0A7C3CN78-F1
#
_cell.length_a   1.000
_cell.length_b   1.000
_cell.length_c   1.000
_cell.angle_alpha   90.00
_cell.angle_beta   90.00
_cell.angle_gamma   90.00
#
_symmetry.space_group_name_H-M   'P 1'
#
loop_
_entity.id
_entity.type
_entity.pdbx_description
1 polymer ?
#
loop_
_entity_poly.entity_id
_entity_poly.type
_entity_poly.pdbx_seq_one_letter_code
_entity_poly.pdbx_strand_id
1 'polypeptide(L)'
;ERVYAQAVGQAAAHDVVIFGEWALIKLYVKQGDTWQEDLIARLQQAAPKLVVIAWHNPAAILRCPTVPTFLTAYGNTPAQVTAVVAVLVGEQETKGQLPIHLAP
;
A
#
# COMPACT_ATOMS: atom_id res chain seq x y z
N GLU A 1 -3.75 -13.75 13.43
CA GLU A 1 -2.74 -13.61 14.51
C GLU A 1 -1.28 -13.78 14.12
N ARG A 2 -0.77 -14.97 13.76
CA ARG A 2 0.68 -15.17 13.52
C ARG A 2 1.29 -14.23 12.47
N VAL A 3 0.59 -14.01 11.36
CA VAL A 3 1.04 -13.13 10.26
C VAL A 3 1.19 -11.69 10.74
N TYR A 4 0.19 -11.16 11.48
CA TYR A 4 0.24 -9.81 12.03
C TYR A 4 1.42 -9.63 12.99
N ALA A 5 1.57 -10.55 13.95
CA ALA A 5 2.64 -10.47 14.93
C ALA A 5 4.03 -10.50 14.28
N GLN A 6 4.21 -11.37 13.28
CA GLN A 6 5.46 -11.43 12.52
C GLN A 6 5.72 -10.14 11.74
N ALA A 7 4.72 -9.63 11.01
CA ALA A 7 4.88 -8.43 10.21
C ALA A 7 5.18 -7.20 11.09
N VAL A 8 4.46 -7.03 12.20
CA VAL A 8 4.69 -5.95 13.17
C VAL A 8 6.06 -6.06 13.83
N GLY A 9 6.47 -7.26 14.24
CA GLY A 9 7.79 -7.49 14.82
C GLY A 9 8.93 -7.15 13.86
N GLN A 10 8.76 -7.46 12.57
CA GLN A 10 9.74 -7.08 11.53
C GLN A 10 9.69 -5.58 11.22
N ALA A 11 8.51 -4.96 11.22
CA ALA A 11 8.35 -3.54 10.95
C ALA A 11 9.14 -2.66 11.92
N ALA A 12 9.16 -3.02 13.20
CA ALA A 12 9.93 -2.32 14.23
C ALA A 12 11.46 -2.43 14.04
N ALA A 13 11.93 -3.41 13.25
CA ALA A 13 13.35 -3.64 12.98
C ALA A 13 13.86 -2.95 11.69
N HIS A 14 13.00 -2.22 10.96
CA HIS A 14 13.34 -1.58 9.69
C HIS A 14 12.97 -0.09 9.69
N ASP A 15 13.78 0.73 9.03
CA ASP A 15 13.54 2.18 8.93
C ASP A 15 12.33 2.55 8.05
N VAL A 16 12.07 1.69 7.05
CA VAL A 16 10.99 1.86 6.07
C VAL A 16 10.33 0.52 5.83
N VAL A 17 9.00 0.52 5.85
CA VAL A 17 8.17 -0.62 5.47
C VAL A 17 7.42 -0.28 4.19
N ILE A 18 7.51 -1.16 3.20
CA ILE A 18 6.75 -1.08 1.96
C ILE A 18 5.71 -2.20 1.98
N PHE A 19 4.43 -1.85 1.94
CA PHE A 19 3.33 -2.79 1.87
C PHE A 19 2.66 -2.72 0.50
N GLY A 20 2.77 -3.79 -0.29
CA GLY A 20 2.03 -3.92 -1.55
C GLY A 20 0.65 -4.51 -1.29
N GLU A 21 -0.40 -3.70 -1.33
CA GLU A 21 -1.77 -4.22 -1.23
C GLU A 21 -2.14 -4.95 -2.52
N TRP A 22 -2.77 -6.11 -2.38
CA TRP A 22 -3.27 -6.87 -3.50
C TRP A 22 -4.79 -6.95 -3.47
N ALA A 23 -5.41 -6.14 -4.33
CA ALA A 23 -6.84 -6.18 -4.59
C ALA A 23 -7.72 -5.91 -3.36
N LEU A 24 -7.28 -5.04 -2.45
CA LEU A 24 -7.96 -4.65 -1.21
C LEU A 24 -9.46 -4.37 -1.47
N ILE A 25 -9.77 -3.48 -2.42
CA ILE A 25 -11.16 -3.14 -2.77
C ILE A 25 -11.97 -4.35 -3.24
N LYS A 26 -11.36 -5.21 -4.08
CA LYS A 26 -12.06 -6.37 -4.63
C LYS A 26 -12.38 -7.39 -3.54
N LEU A 27 -11.45 -7.64 -2.62
CA LEU A 27 -11.63 -8.59 -1.51
C LEU A 27 -12.67 -8.06 -0.52
N TYR A 28 -12.57 -6.79 -0.14
CA TYR A 28 -13.57 -6.14 0.71
C TYR A 28 -14.98 -6.23 0.10
N VAL A 29 -15.17 -5.78 -1.15
CA VAL A 29 -16.49 -5.77 -1.79
C VAL A 29 -17.07 -7.18 -1.99
N LYS A 30 -16.24 -8.16 -2.35
CA LYS A 30 -16.72 -9.51 -2.67
C LYS A 30 -16.90 -10.41 -1.45
N GLN A 31 -16.10 -10.20 -0.40
CA GLN A 31 -15.95 -11.17 0.69
C GLN A 31 -16.08 -10.53 2.06
N GLY A 32 -16.19 -9.20 2.15
CA GLY A 32 -16.14 -8.48 3.43
C GLY A 32 -14.78 -8.63 4.14
N ASP A 33 -13.74 -8.98 3.38
CA ASP A 33 -12.42 -9.28 3.91
C ASP A 33 -11.62 -7.99 4.15
N THR A 34 -11.22 -7.76 5.41
CA THR A 34 -10.54 -6.54 5.87
C THR A 34 -9.11 -6.78 6.35
N TRP A 35 -8.53 -7.96 6.12
CA TRP A 35 -7.25 -8.31 6.74
C TRP A 35 -6.11 -7.35 6.35
N GLN A 36 -6.16 -6.79 5.13
CA GLN A 36 -5.16 -5.83 4.62
C GLN A 36 -5.32 -4.48 5.30
N GLU A 37 -6.54 -3.97 5.48
CA GLU A 37 -6.80 -2.77 6.27
C GLU A 37 -6.26 -2.93 7.70
N ASP A 38 -6.56 -4.06 8.33
CA ASP A 38 -6.11 -4.35 9.70
C ASP A 38 -4.58 -4.45 9.79
N LEU A 39 -3.92 -5.04 8.79
CA LEU A 39 -2.46 -5.12 8.75
C LEU A 39 -1.83 -3.75 8.51
N ILE A 40 -2.37 -2.96 7.58
CA ILE A 40 -1.91 -1.60 7.29
C ILE A 40 -2.01 -0.73 8.55
N ALA A 41 -3.14 -0.79 9.27
CA ALA A 41 -3.33 -0.04 10.51
C ALA A 41 -2.31 -0.42 11.59
N ARG A 42 -2.02 -1.72 11.74
CA ARG A 42 -1.01 -2.20 12.70
C ARG A 42 0.41 -1.81 12.28
N LEU A 43 0.74 -1.90 11.00
CA LEU A 43 2.03 -1.47 10.46
C LEU A 43 2.22 0.04 10.62
N GLN A 44 1.17 0.83 10.46
CA GLN A 44 1.21 2.28 10.66
C GLN A 44 1.56 2.65 12.11
N GLN A 45 1.15 1.83 13.09
CA GLN A 45 1.50 2.04 14.51
C GLN A 45 2.91 1.56 14.85
N ALA A 46 3.43 0.58 14.12
CA ALA A 46 4.69 -0.10 14.45
C ALA A 46 5.90 0.38 13.64
N ALA A 47 5.68 0.89 12.43
CA ALA A 47 6.74 1.31 11.52
C ALA A 47 7.00 2.82 11.63
N PRO A 48 8.26 3.28 11.68
CA PRO A 48 8.58 4.71 11.61
C PRO A 48 8.10 5.36 10.31
N LYS A 49 8.16 4.62 9.19
CA LYS A 49 7.73 5.05 7.86
C LYS A 49 7.05 3.91 7.12
N LEU A 50 5.78 4.10 6.78
CA LEU A 50 5.00 3.15 5.99
C LEU A 50 4.68 3.73 4.62
N VAL A 51 4.99 2.99 3.57
CA VAL A 51 4.55 3.24 2.20
C VAL A 51 3.61 2.13 1.75
N VAL A 52 2.41 2.50 1.30
CA VAL A 52 1.46 1.54 0.72
C VAL A 52 1.45 1.67 -0.80
N ILE A 53 1.61 0.54 -1.50
CA ILE A 53 1.53 0.46 -2.96
C ILE A 53 0.24 -0.28 -3.33
N ALA A 54 -0.66 0.41 -4.00
CA ALA A 54 -1.82 -0.17 -4.64
C ALA A 54 -1.51 -0.68 -6.04
N TRP A 55 -1.47 -2.01 -6.20
CA TRP A 55 -1.10 -2.62 -7.47
C TRP A 55 -2.17 -2.43 -8.55
N HIS A 56 -3.44 -2.26 -8.19
CA HIS A 56 -4.52 -2.27 -9.19
C HIS A 56 -5.54 -1.15 -9.05
N ASN A 57 -5.95 -0.80 -7.83
CA ASN A 57 -7.08 0.08 -7.63
C ASN A 57 -6.70 1.27 -6.73
N PRO A 58 -6.68 2.50 -7.27
CA PRO A 58 -6.35 3.67 -6.46
C PRO A 58 -7.36 3.93 -5.34
N ALA A 59 -8.60 3.41 -5.46
CA ALA A 59 -9.60 3.54 -4.41
C ALA A 59 -9.23 2.81 -3.10
N ALA A 60 -8.18 1.98 -3.09
CA ALA A 60 -7.67 1.38 -1.85
C ALA A 60 -7.31 2.45 -0.80
N ILE A 61 -6.90 3.66 -1.19
CA ILE A 61 -6.66 4.78 -0.26
C ILE A 61 -7.90 5.15 0.57
N LEU A 62 -9.11 4.97 0.05
CA LEU A 62 -10.35 5.25 0.78
C LEU A 62 -10.58 4.30 1.95
N ARG A 63 -9.92 3.15 1.95
CA ARG A 63 -9.98 2.14 3.03
C ARG A 63 -8.85 2.31 4.05
N CYS A 64 -7.79 3.03 3.70
CA CYS A 64 -6.68 3.35 4.58
C CYS A 64 -6.30 4.85 4.49
N PRO A 65 -7.25 5.78 4.72
CA PRO A 65 -7.06 7.20 4.42
C PRO A 65 -6.01 7.89 5.30
N THR A 66 -5.62 7.27 6.40
CA THR A 66 -4.62 7.79 7.35
C THR A 66 -3.19 7.47 6.95
N VAL A 67 -2.97 6.66 5.90
CA VAL A 67 -1.62 6.28 5.47
C VAL A 67 -0.88 7.50 4.92
N PRO A 68 0.33 7.82 5.43
CA PRO A 68 1.04 9.04 5.07
C PRO A 68 1.57 9.03 3.63
N THR A 69 1.99 7.88 3.11
CA THR A 69 2.53 7.73 1.76
C THR A 69 1.83 6.59 1.03
N PHE A 70 1.15 6.92 -0.07
CA PHE A 70 0.40 5.97 -0.88
C PHE A 70 0.70 6.16 -2.36
N LEU A 71 0.99 5.06 -3.07
CA LEU A 71 1.26 5.05 -4.50
C LEU A 71 0.34 4.06 -5.19
N THR A 72 -0.19 4.40 -6.38
CA THR A 72 -0.90 3.44 -7.23
C THR A 72 -0.06 3.10 -8.45
N ALA A 73 0.16 1.80 -8.70
CA ALA A 73 0.97 1.30 -9.82
C ALA A 73 0.15 0.91 -11.06
N TYR A 74 -1.17 0.70 -10.90
CA TYR A 74 -2.11 0.26 -11.95
C TYR A 74 -1.75 -1.06 -12.65
N GLY A 75 -0.75 -1.77 -12.15
CA GLY A 75 -0.43 -3.14 -12.48
C GLY A 75 0.90 -3.54 -11.83
N ASN A 76 1.26 -4.80 -11.99
CA ASN A 76 2.45 -5.41 -11.39
C ASN A 76 3.34 -6.09 -12.45
N THR A 77 3.31 -5.62 -13.70
CA THR A 77 4.26 -6.10 -14.72
C THR A 77 5.69 -5.77 -14.28
N PRO A 78 6.72 -6.51 -14.74
CA PRO A 78 8.11 -6.22 -14.35
C PRO A 78 8.51 -4.75 -14.58
N ALA A 79 8.09 -4.14 -15.69
CA ALA A 79 8.35 -2.73 -15.96
C ALA A 79 7.65 -1.78 -14.97
N GLN A 80 6.42 -2.10 -14.55
CA GLN A 80 5.71 -1.31 -13.54
C GLN A 80 6.36 -1.45 -12.16
N VAL A 81 6.81 -2.64 -11.79
CA VAL A 81 7.56 -2.86 -10.54
C VAL A 81 8.87 -2.05 -10.57
N THR A 82 9.62 -2.08 -11.67
CA THR A 82 10.83 -1.27 -11.84
C THR A 82 10.53 0.23 -11.73
N ALA A 83 9.45 0.71 -12.35
CA ALA A 83 9.06 2.12 -12.25
C ALA A 83 8.68 2.53 -10.82
N VAL A 84 7.97 1.67 -10.09
CA VAL A 84 7.67 1.89 -8.66
C VAL A 84 8.95 1.97 -7.84
N VAL A 85 9.90 1.05 -8.06
CA VAL A 85 11.19 1.08 -7.37
C VAL A 85 11.94 2.39 -7.67
N ALA A 86 12.05 2.79 -8.94
CA ALA A 86 12.71 4.03 -9.35
C ALA A 86 12.09 5.27 -8.69
N VAL A 87 10.77 5.30 -8.52
CA VAL A 87 10.07 6.36 -7.78
C VAL A 87 10.41 6.32 -6.29
N LEU A 88 10.37 5.14 -5.66
CA LEU A 88 10.59 5.00 -4.22
C LEU A 88 12.03 5.36 -3.81
N VAL A 89 13.01 5.10 -4.67
CA VAL A 89 14.41 5.46 -4.41
C VAL A 89 14.78 6.87 -4.89
N GLY A 90 13.82 7.61 -5.47
CA GLY A 90 14.02 8.98 -5.92
C GLY A 90 14.77 9.15 -7.26
N GLU A 91 14.93 8.07 -8.02
CA GLU A 91 15.50 8.12 -9.38
C GLU A 91 14.53 8.74 -10.40
N GLN A 92 13.22 8.66 -10.13
CA GLN A 92 12.18 9.22 -10.98
C GLN A 92 11.09 9.91 -10.15
N GLU A 93 10.59 11.04 -10.65
CA GLU A 93 9.40 11.69 -10.09
C GLU A 93 8.12 11.11 -10.68
N THR A 94 7.06 11.02 -9.86
CA THR A 94 5.74 10.62 -10.34
C THR A 94 5.13 11.72 -11.21
N LYS A 95 4.75 11.37 -12.43
CA LYS A 95 4.03 12.28 -13.35
C LYS A 95 2.57 11.90 -13.57
N GLY A 96 2.14 10.77 -13.01
CA GLY A 96 0.78 10.27 -13.15
C GLY A 96 -0.22 11.18 -12.44
N GLN A 97 -1.36 11.41 -13.08
CA GLN A 97 -2.53 12.01 -12.44
C GLN A 97 -3.59 10.93 -12.28
N LEU A 98 -4.35 11.02 -11.19
CA LEU A 98 -5.40 10.08 -10.89
C LEU A 98 -6.46 10.12 -12.03
N PRO A 99 -6.72 9.00 -12.72
CA PRO A 99 -7.61 8.99 -13.89
C PRO A 99 -9.10 8.96 -13.51
N ILE A 100 -9.41 8.95 -12.21
CA ILE A 100 -10.77 8.89 -11.67
C ILE A 100 -10.92 9.90 -10.53
N HIS A 101 -12.15 10.30 -10.26
CA HIS A 101 -12.46 11.02 -9.03
C HIS A 101 -12.71 10.03 -7.89
N LEU A 102 -12.05 10.23 -6.75
CA LEU A 102 -12.31 9.48 -5.52
C LEU A 102 -13.14 10.37 -4.60
N ALA A 103 -14.41 10.00 -4.42
CA ALA A 103 -15.26 10.64 -3.42
C ALA A 103 -14.88 10.10 -2.02
N PRO A 104 -14.79 10.98 -1.01
CA PRO A 104 -14.58 10.56 0.38
C PRO A 104 -15.78 9.80 0.95
#